data_AF-A0A165ZF28-F1
#
_entry.id   AF-A0A165ZF28-F1
#
_cell.length_a   1.000
_cell.length_b   1.000
_cell.length_c   1.000
_cell.angle_alpha   90.00
_cell.angle_beta   90.00
_cell.angle_gamma   90.00
#
_symmetry.space_group_name_H-M   'P 1'
#
loop_
_entity.id
_entity.type
_entity.pdbx_description
1 polymer ?
#
loop_
_entity_poly.entity_id
_entity_poly.type
_entity_poly.pdbx_seq_one_letter_code
_entity_poly.pdbx_strand_id
1 'polypeptide(L)'
;MSDYYDQPEGQGLSLKHAGKTYIAWSEADLKAAGVPQVAIDGAHKDARLTTIKAECRKRIYARASAETQMNMATAAAAIAGKAVTDRSADEAKLLTGTKAALDWVGVMRSKCLELAEDPATDFTLDASWPECPPEVVALTEQF
;
A
#
# COMPACT_ATOMS: atom_id res chain seq x y z
N MET A 1 13.43 -8.96 16.40
CA MET A 1 12.23 -9.50 15.74
C MET A 1 11.07 -8.88 16.48
N SER A 2 10.45 -7.85 15.89
CA SER A 2 9.51 -6.97 16.60
C SER A 2 8.11 -7.55 16.47
N ASP A 3 7.54 -7.99 17.59
CA ASP A 3 6.15 -8.43 17.75
C ASP A 3 5.18 -7.25 17.62
N TYR A 4 5.07 -6.70 16.40
CA TYR A 4 4.21 -5.54 16.10
C TYR A 4 2.85 -5.94 15.51
N TYR A 5 2.52 -7.23 15.45
CA TYR A 5 1.37 -7.76 14.70
C TYR A 5 0.41 -8.61 15.54
N ASP A 6 0.30 -8.34 16.83
CA ASP A 6 -0.81 -8.86 17.62
C ASP A 6 -1.33 -7.73 18.51
N GLN A 7 -2.33 -6.97 18.07
CA GLN A 7 -2.95 -5.94 18.91
C GLN A 7 -4.48 -6.06 18.90
N PRO A 8 -5.07 -6.65 19.96
CA PRO A 8 -6.50 -6.83 20.13
C PRO A 8 -7.21 -5.53 20.57
N GLU A 9 -8.54 -5.58 20.61
CA GLU A 9 -9.50 -4.51 20.93
C GLU A 9 -9.00 -3.49 21.98
N GLY A 10 -9.00 -2.19 21.61
CA GLY A 10 -8.58 -1.09 22.49
C GLY A 10 -7.50 -0.16 21.93
N GLN A 11 -7.36 -0.03 20.61
CA GLN A 11 -6.35 0.85 20.02
C GLN A 11 -6.64 2.32 20.32
N GLY A 12 -5.70 2.98 21.01
CA GLY A 12 -5.75 4.41 21.25
C GLY A 12 -5.70 5.19 19.94
N LEU A 13 -6.63 6.12 19.76
CA LEU A 13 -6.70 7.01 18.62
C LEU A 13 -5.75 8.20 18.81
N SER A 14 -5.21 8.67 17.68
CA SER A 14 -4.37 9.87 17.65
C SER A 14 -4.96 10.87 16.67
N LEU A 15 -5.25 12.09 17.13
CA LEU A 15 -5.82 13.16 16.30
C LEU A 15 -5.49 14.54 16.85
N LYS A 16 -5.74 15.57 16.04
CA LYS A 16 -5.69 16.98 16.46
C LYS A 16 -7.10 17.57 16.44
N HIS A 17 -7.50 18.22 17.52
CA HIS A 17 -8.79 18.92 17.60
C HIS A 17 -8.67 20.17 18.46
N ALA A 18 -9.25 21.29 18.01
CA ALA A 18 -9.25 22.56 18.73
C ALA A 18 -7.85 23.01 19.23
N GLY A 19 -6.81 22.83 18.40
CA GLY A 19 -5.43 23.19 18.74
C GLY A 19 -4.73 22.23 19.71
N LYS A 20 -5.41 21.18 20.18
CA LYS A 20 -4.84 20.13 21.03
C LYS A 20 -4.45 18.92 20.19
N THR A 21 -3.41 18.21 20.63
CA THR A 21 -2.99 16.93 20.05
C THR A 21 -3.29 15.83 21.07
N TYR A 22 -3.99 14.80 20.64
CA TYR A 22 -4.32 13.61 21.41
C TYR A 22 -3.52 12.45 20.81
N ILE A 23 -2.82 11.69 21.65
CA ILE A 23 -1.91 10.61 21.20
C ILE A 23 -2.25 9.34 21.98
N ALA A 24 -2.72 8.32 21.27
CA ALA A 24 -3.12 7.03 21.84
C ALA A 24 -4.21 7.14 22.93
N TRP A 25 -5.21 8.01 22.72
CA TRP A 25 -6.34 8.18 23.65
C TRP A 25 -7.47 7.20 23.32
N SER A 26 -8.18 6.70 24.33
CA SER A 26 -9.39 5.92 24.08
C SER A 26 -10.51 6.81 23.50
N GLU A 27 -11.44 6.19 22.78
CA GLU A 27 -12.63 6.91 22.29
C GLU A 27 -13.44 7.53 23.45
N ALA A 28 -13.53 6.84 24.59
CA ALA A 28 -14.21 7.35 25.78
C ALA A 28 -13.52 8.61 26.34
N ASP A 29 -12.18 8.61 26.41
CA ASP A 29 -11.42 9.76 26.90
C ASP A 29 -11.50 10.95 25.93
N LEU A 30 -11.52 10.69 24.62
CA LEU A 30 -11.72 11.72 23.61
C LEU A 30 -13.10 12.38 23.72
N LYS A 31 -14.15 11.58 23.90
CA LYS A 31 -15.51 12.07 24.17
C LYS A 31 -15.56 12.89 25.45
N ALA A 32 -14.96 12.39 26.52
CA ALA A 32 -14.88 13.10 27.81
C ALA A 32 -14.09 14.42 27.70
N ALA A 33 -13.08 14.47 26.82
CA ALA A 33 -12.32 15.68 26.51
C ALA A 33 -13.03 16.65 25.55
N GLY A 34 -14.27 16.37 25.17
CA GLY A 34 -15.10 17.23 24.31
C GLY A 34 -14.79 17.12 22.82
N VAL A 35 -14.09 16.06 22.38
CA VAL A 35 -13.86 15.81 20.96
C VAL A 35 -15.16 15.32 20.31
N PRO A 36 -15.62 15.92 19.20
CA PRO A 36 -16.87 15.53 18.55
C PRO A 36 -16.73 14.17 17.86
N GLN A 37 -17.83 13.40 17.80
CA GLN A 37 -17.85 12.06 17.21
C GLN A 37 -17.30 12.04 15.76
N VAL A 38 -17.62 13.05 14.95
CA VAL A 38 -17.11 13.16 13.57
C VAL A 38 -15.57 13.18 13.49
N ALA A 39 -14.89 13.79 14.47
CA ALA A 39 -13.42 13.81 14.52
C ALA A 39 -12.86 12.46 14.98
N ILE A 40 -13.57 11.76 15.86
CA ILE A 40 -13.24 10.41 16.32
C ILE A 40 -13.41 9.42 15.17
N ASP A 41 -14.52 9.48 14.43
CA ASP A 41 -14.78 8.64 13.26
C ASP A 41 -13.73 8.86 12.18
N GLY A 42 -13.33 10.11 11.95
CA GLY A 42 -12.20 10.44 11.07
C GLY A 42 -10.89 9.80 11.51
N ALA A 43 -10.58 9.84 12.82
CA ALA A 43 -9.39 9.19 13.37
C ALA A 43 -9.40 7.66 13.19
N HIS A 44 -10.57 7.02 13.34
CA HIS A 44 -10.74 5.59 13.05
C HIS A 44 -10.48 5.28 11.57
N LYS A 45 -11.04 6.07 10.65
CA LYS A 45 -10.79 5.92 9.21
C LYS A 45 -9.30 6.07 8.86
N ASP A 46 -8.62 7.06 9.43
CA ASP A 46 -7.20 7.30 9.21
C ASP A 46 -6.32 6.16 9.77
N ALA A 47 -6.65 5.66 10.97
CA ALA A 47 -5.98 4.52 11.57
C ALA A 47 -6.14 3.26 10.70
N ARG A 48 -7.36 2.98 10.24
CA ARG A 48 -7.66 1.87 9.33
C ARG A 48 -6.88 2.00 8.01
N LEU A 49 -6.91 3.18 7.38
CA LEU A 49 -6.18 3.43 6.13
C LEU A 49 -4.68 3.20 6.29
N THR A 50 -4.11 3.56 7.45
CA THR A 50 -2.69 3.33 7.76
C THR A 50 -2.37 1.84 7.77
N THR A 51 -3.19 1.02 8.42
CA THR A 51 -3.04 -0.43 8.45
C THR A 51 -3.18 -1.06 7.06
N ILE A 52 -4.18 -0.62 6.28
CA ILE A 52 -4.40 -1.10 4.91
C ILE A 52 -3.20 -0.76 4.02
N LYS A 53 -2.64 0.45 4.12
CA LYS A 53 -1.43 0.83 3.37
C LYS A 53 -0.21 -0.01 3.74
N ALA A 54 -0.09 -0.41 5.01
CA ALA A 54 0.98 -1.30 5.44
C ALA A 54 0.83 -2.71 4.82
N GLU A 55 -0.38 -3.25 4.79
CA GLU A 55 -0.69 -4.54 4.15
C GLU A 55 -0.48 -4.47 2.62
N CYS A 56 -0.94 -3.41 1.96
CA CYS A 56 -0.67 -3.17 0.53
C CYS A 56 0.83 -3.22 0.23
N ARG A 57 1.64 -2.53 1.04
CA ARG A 57 3.10 -2.50 0.88
C ARG A 57 3.70 -3.89 1.07
N LYS A 58 3.28 -4.64 2.10
CA LYS A 58 3.71 -6.02 2.33
C LYS A 58 3.41 -6.91 1.13
N ARG A 59 2.21 -6.81 0.55
CA ARG A 59 1.79 -7.59 -0.63
C ARG A 59 2.60 -7.25 -1.88
N ILE A 60 2.89 -5.97 -2.13
CA ILE A 60 3.77 -5.55 -3.23
C ILE A 60 5.19 -6.13 -3.04
N TYR A 61 5.74 -6.06 -1.83
CA TYR A 61 7.08 -6.60 -1.55
C TYR A 61 7.15 -8.13 -1.56
N ALA A 62 6.04 -8.82 -1.28
CA ALA A 62 5.95 -10.26 -1.41
C ALA A 62 6.05 -10.71 -2.89
N ARG A 63 5.63 -9.84 -3.84
CA ARG A 63 5.76 -10.12 -5.27
C ARG A 63 7.13 -9.73 -5.82
N ALA A 64 7.65 -8.56 -5.43
CA ALA A 64 8.96 -8.08 -5.86
C ALA A 64 9.70 -7.49 -4.67
N SER A 65 10.82 -8.09 -4.28
CA SER A 65 11.67 -7.54 -3.22
C SER A 65 12.18 -6.14 -3.57
N ALA A 66 12.69 -5.39 -2.59
CA ALA A 66 13.30 -4.09 -2.87
C ALA A 66 14.49 -4.20 -3.85
N GLU A 67 15.26 -5.29 -3.77
CA GLU A 67 16.37 -5.58 -4.69
C GLU A 67 15.85 -5.87 -6.10
N THR A 68 14.86 -6.74 -6.23
CA THR A 68 14.16 -7.03 -7.50
C THR A 68 13.64 -5.73 -8.14
N GLN A 69 12.96 -4.88 -7.37
CA GLN A 69 12.43 -3.61 -7.85
C GLN A 69 13.54 -2.65 -8.33
N MET A 70 14.67 -2.59 -7.61
CA MET A 70 15.82 -1.77 -8.00
C MET A 70 16.47 -2.27 -9.29
N ASN A 71 16.63 -3.59 -9.44
CA ASN A 71 17.21 -4.19 -10.63
C ASN A 71 16.30 -3.98 -11.85
N MET A 72 14.98 -4.15 -11.69
CA MET A 72 13.98 -3.84 -12.71
C MET A 72 14.03 -2.38 -13.15
N ALA A 73 14.05 -1.44 -12.20
CA ALA A 73 14.11 0.00 -12.49
C ALA A 73 15.40 0.38 -13.22
N THR A 74 16.53 -0.19 -12.80
CA THR A 74 17.85 0.05 -13.42
C THR A 74 17.90 -0.49 -14.85
N ALA A 75 17.43 -1.72 -15.07
CA ALA A 75 17.36 -2.31 -16.40
C ALA A 75 16.43 -1.51 -17.33
N ALA A 76 15.24 -1.13 -16.84
CA ALA A 76 14.32 -0.31 -17.60
C ALA A 76 14.92 1.06 -17.95
N ALA A 77 15.63 1.71 -17.02
CA ALA A 77 16.30 2.99 -17.26
C ALA A 77 17.41 2.87 -18.31
N ALA A 78 18.25 1.83 -18.23
CA ALA A 78 19.30 1.57 -19.21
C ALA A 78 18.75 1.37 -20.62
N ILE A 79 17.64 0.64 -20.75
CA ILE A 79 16.94 0.42 -22.03
C ILE A 79 16.27 1.71 -22.53
N ALA A 80 15.65 2.48 -21.63
CA ALA A 80 14.98 3.74 -21.98
C ALA A 80 15.95 4.77 -22.57
N GLY A 81 17.24 4.72 -22.19
CA GLY A 81 18.30 5.56 -22.76
C GLY A 81 18.67 5.22 -24.21
N LYS A 82 18.27 4.06 -24.74
CA LYS A 82 18.50 3.68 -26.14
C LYS A 82 17.47 4.33 -27.07
N ALA A 83 17.89 4.63 -28.30
CA ALA A 83 16.95 4.97 -29.36
C ALA A 83 15.98 3.80 -29.58
N VAL A 84 14.71 4.10 -29.90
CA VAL A 84 13.67 3.08 -30.05
C VAL A 84 14.05 2.04 -31.11
N THR A 85 14.70 2.47 -32.19
CA THR A 85 15.18 1.61 -33.29
C THR A 85 16.29 0.64 -32.88
N ASP A 86 16.98 0.92 -31.78
CA ASP A 86 18.14 0.16 -31.32
C ASP A 86 17.77 -0.83 -30.21
N ARG A 87 16.50 -0.85 -29.81
CA ARG A 87 15.99 -1.76 -28.76
C ARG A 87 15.72 -3.13 -29.35
N SER A 88 16.16 -4.17 -28.66
CA SER A 88 15.76 -5.54 -29.00
C SER A 88 14.27 -5.77 -28.67
N ALA A 89 13.70 -6.86 -29.21
CA ALA A 89 12.34 -7.27 -28.88
C ALA A 89 12.19 -7.58 -27.37
N ASP A 90 13.20 -8.20 -26.76
CA ASP A 90 13.21 -8.51 -25.32
C ASP A 90 13.26 -7.23 -24.46
N GLU A 91 14.00 -6.23 -24.91
CA GLU A 91 14.06 -4.92 -24.25
C GLU A 91 12.72 -4.18 -24.31
N ALA A 92 12.04 -4.21 -25.45
CA ALA A 92 10.69 -3.68 -25.57
C ALA A 92 9.69 -4.42 -24.68
N LYS A 93 9.83 -5.75 -24.56
CA LYS A 93 9.02 -6.58 -23.67
C LYS A 93 9.27 -6.25 -22.20
N LEU A 94 10.51 -6.04 -21.79
CA LEU A 94 10.88 -5.65 -20.43
C LEU A 94 10.26 -4.29 -20.06
N LEU A 95 10.33 -3.29 -20.95
CA LEU A 95 9.67 -2.00 -20.73
C LEU A 95 8.15 -2.14 -20.58
N THR A 96 7.53 -2.98 -21.42
CA THR A 96 6.09 -3.24 -21.37
C THR A 96 5.69 -3.90 -20.05
N GLY A 97 6.42 -4.94 -19.62
CA GLY A 97 6.18 -5.59 -18.34
C GLY A 97 6.42 -4.65 -17.15
N THR A 98 7.45 -3.80 -17.23
CA THR A 98 7.74 -2.81 -16.17
C THR A 98 6.60 -1.80 -16.05
N LYS A 99 6.03 -1.36 -17.17
CA LYS A 99 4.81 -0.54 -17.18
C LYS A 99 3.64 -1.28 -16.53
N ALA A 100 3.38 -2.53 -16.89
CA ALA A 100 2.32 -3.32 -16.29
C ALA A 100 2.49 -3.47 -14.76
N ALA A 101 3.73 -3.64 -14.29
CA ALA A 101 4.04 -3.70 -12.87
C ALA A 101 3.72 -2.38 -12.14
N LEU A 102 4.10 -1.24 -12.74
CA LEU A 102 3.78 0.08 -12.21
C LEU A 102 2.27 0.36 -12.20
N ASP A 103 1.56 -0.02 -13.26
CA ASP A 103 0.12 0.12 -13.36
C ASP A 103 -0.58 -0.71 -12.28
N TRP A 104 -0.16 -1.98 -12.07
CA TRP A 104 -0.68 -2.83 -10.99
C TRP A 104 -0.42 -2.25 -9.60
N VAL A 105 0.78 -1.71 -9.33
CA VAL A 105 1.06 -0.99 -8.08
C VAL A 105 0.14 0.22 -7.91
N GLY A 106 -0.19 0.91 -9.01
CA GLY A 106 -1.20 1.98 -9.02
C GLY A 106 -2.57 1.48 -8.56
N VAL A 107 -3.06 0.38 -9.14
CA VAL A 107 -4.34 -0.24 -8.77
C VAL A 107 -4.35 -0.69 -7.31
N MET A 108 -3.28 -1.33 -6.83
CA MET A 108 -3.10 -1.72 -5.43
C MET A 108 -3.23 -0.53 -4.47
N ARG A 109 -2.60 0.61 -4.81
CA ARG A 109 -2.66 1.84 -3.99
C ARG A 109 -4.04 2.48 -4.01
N SER A 110 -4.72 2.49 -5.16
CA SER A 110 -6.11 2.96 -5.25
C SER A 110 -7.05 2.08 -4.42
N LYS A 111 -6.85 0.75 -4.43
CA LYS A 111 -7.64 -0.19 -3.64
C LYS A 111 -7.58 0.10 -2.14
N CYS A 112 -6.47 0.64 -1.64
CA CYS A 112 -6.35 1.02 -0.24
C CYS A 112 -7.42 2.04 0.20
N LEU A 113 -7.78 2.97 -0.69
CA LEU A 113 -8.80 3.99 -0.41
C LEU A 113 -10.19 3.36 -0.39
N GLU A 114 -10.48 2.47 -1.34
CA GLU A 114 -11.75 1.74 -1.38
C GLU A 114 -11.96 0.90 -0.12
N LEU A 115 -10.93 0.15 0.30
CA LEU A 115 -10.98 -0.71 1.49
C LEU A 115 -11.09 0.09 2.80
N ALA A 116 -10.65 1.35 2.81
CA ALA A 116 -10.76 2.23 3.98
C ALA A 116 -12.17 2.78 4.16
N GLU A 117 -12.95 2.94 3.09
CA GLU A 117 -14.33 3.42 3.16
C GLU A 117 -15.32 2.34 3.64
N ASP A 118 -15.01 1.06 3.42
CA ASP A 118 -15.81 -0.05 3.93
C ASP A 118 -15.14 -0.73 5.14
N PRO A 119 -15.62 -0.47 6.37
CA PRO A 119 -15.10 -1.12 7.57
C PRO A 119 -15.44 -2.61 7.66
N ALA A 120 -16.45 -3.10 6.92
CA ALA A 120 -16.85 -4.50 6.93
C ALA A 120 -15.99 -5.37 6.01
N THR A 121 -15.30 -4.77 5.02
CA THR A 121 -14.40 -5.51 4.15
C THR A 121 -13.14 -5.94 4.93
N ASP A 122 -12.85 -7.24 4.93
CA ASP A 122 -11.62 -7.77 5.50
C ASP A 122 -10.46 -7.61 4.51
N PHE A 123 -9.66 -6.57 4.70
CA PHE A 123 -8.49 -6.29 3.86
C PHE A 123 -7.33 -7.29 4.06
N THR A 124 -7.43 -8.22 5.01
CA THR A 124 -6.38 -9.24 5.22
C THR A 124 -6.52 -10.41 4.25
N LEU A 125 -7.70 -10.59 3.64
CA LEU A 125 -7.98 -11.62 2.64
C LEU A 125 -7.37 -11.27 1.29
N ASP A 126 -6.82 -12.27 0.60
CA ASP A 126 -6.27 -12.11 -0.76
C ASP A 126 -7.33 -11.64 -1.76
N ALA A 127 -8.57 -12.12 -1.61
CA ALA A 127 -9.70 -11.76 -2.47
C ALA A 127 -10.06 -10.25 -2.40
N SER A 128 -9.58 -9.54 -1.38
CA SER A 128 -9.82 -8.10 -1.23
C SER A 128 -8.89 -7.24 -2.10
N TRP A 129 -7.88 -7.85 -2.73
CA TRP A 129 -6.85 -7.16 -3.49
C TRP A 129 -6.91 -7.50 -4.99
N PRO A 130 -6.47 -6.58 -5.85
CA PRO A 130 -6.28 -6.86 -7.27
C PRO A 130 -5.30 -8.01 -7.47
N GLU A 131 -5.68 -8.96 -8.34
CA GLU A 131 -4.78 -10.01 -8.77
C GLU A 131 -3.55 -9.41 -9.47
N CYS A 132 -2.37 -9.98 -9.21
CA CYS A 132 -1.15 -9.55 -9.85
C CYS A 132 -1.07 -10.15 -11.27
N PRO A 133 -0.95 -9.33 -12.33
CA PRO A 133 -0.98 -9.82 -13.70
C PRO A 133 0.13 -10.85 -13.98
N PRO A 134 -0.14 -11.92 -14.75
CA PRO A 134 0.85 -12.97 -15.06
C PRO A 134 2.17 -12.44 -15.65
N GLU A 135 2.11 -11.39 -16.48
CA GLU A 135 3.27 -10.75 -17.07
C GLU A 135 4.15 -10.02 -16.03
N VAL A 136 3.54 -9.51 -14.95
CA VAL A 136 4.28 -8.91 -13.83
C VAL A 136 4.98 -10.02 -13.03
N VAL A 137 4.32 -11.16 -12.83
CA VAL A 137 4.93 -12.34 -12.20
C VAL A 137 6.17 -12.79 -12.96
N ALA A 138 5.99 -13.04 -14.26
CA ALA A 138 7.07 -13.51 -15.13
C ALA A 138 8.21 -12.50 -15.25
N LEU A 139 7.93 -11.20 -15.12
CA LEU A 139 8.98 -10.17 -15.06
C LEU A 139 9.75 -10.24 -13.74
N THR A 140 9.05 -10.36 -12.60
CA THR A 140 9.70 -10.39 -11.28
C THR A 140 10.59 -11.62 -11.09
N GLU A 141 10.28 -12.74 -11.76
CA GLU A 141 11.10 -13.96 -11.72
C GLU A 141 12.41 -13.84 -12.52
N GLN A 142 12.58 -12.80 -13.34
CA GLN A 142 13.82 -12.54 -14.10
C GLN A 142 14.88 -11.79 -13.26
N PHE A 143 14.53 -11.31 -12.07
CA PHE A 143 15.34 -10.39 -11.25
C PHE A 143 15.47 -10.85 -9.80
#